data_AF-A0A0N5CVI4-F1
#
_entry.id   AF-A0A0N5CVI4-F1
#
_cell.length_a   1.000
_cell.length_b   1.000
_cell.length_c   1.000
_cell.angle_alpha   90.00
_cell.angle_beta   90.00
_cell.angle_gamma   90.00
#
_symmetry.space_group_name_H-M   'P 1'
#
loop_
_entity.id
_entity.type
_entity.pdbx_description
1 polymer ?
#
loop_
_entity_poly.entity_id
_entity_poly.type
_entity_poly.pdbx_seq_one_letter_code
_entity_poly.pdbx_strand_id
1 'polypeptide(L)'
;MFSTGRKKFNASNDILTNDVPSSSDEKKESTFKVNCFNCDGEHSFQDCELPLDHQRIAANRAVHFNNKRVTQERYTSAGEIGSNSSLKLRPGEISDTLREALGIGRSDIPEWIYRMRRRGFIDGYPPGYLAEGQTSKLRSSTLAVDKIIAYPGFNYYNRNLNDCECFRVPRFTEYIKYLQEYVGAIYMVNIFLHSCVFKRN
;
A
#
# COMPACT_ATOMS: atom_id res chain seq x y z
N MET A 1 -34.17 -24.48 -29.60
CA MET A 1 -33.57 -24.74 -28.27
C MET A 1 -32.09 -24.98 -28.49
N PHE A 2 -31.26 -23.97 -28.23
CA PHE A 2 -29.82 -24.01 -28.49
C PHE A 2 -29.12 -24.64 -27.27
N SER A 3 -28.63 -25.88 -27.42
CA SER A 3 -27.82 -26.55 -26.40
C SER A 3 -26.38 -26.03 -26.46
N THR A 4 -25.97 -25.28 -25.44
CA THR A 4 -24.58 -24.86 -25.23
C THR A 4 -23.79 -25.95 -24.51
N GLY A 5 -22.70 -26.39 -25.14
CA GLY A 5 -21.80 -27.42 -24.64
C GLY A 5 -20.91 -26.94 -23.49
N ARG A 6 -20.67 -27.83 -22.53
CA ARG A 6 -19.68 -27.66 -21.47
C ARG A 6 -18.58 -28.70 -21.67
N LYS A 7 -17.44 -28.30 -22.25
CA LYS A 7 -16.26 -29.16 -22.35
C LYS A 7 -15.64 -29.30 -20.97
N LYS A 8 -15.61 -30.52 -20.44
CA LYS A 8 -14.93 -30.88 -19.19
C LYS A 8 -13.44 -31.00 -19.48
N PHE A 9 -12.62 -30.15 -18.86
CA PHE A 9 -11.18 -30.37 -18.80
C PHE A 9 -10.87 -31.15 -17.53
N ASN A 10 -10.30 -32.35 -17.70
CA ASN A 10 -9.74 -33.16 -16.63
C ASN A 10 -8.31 -32.65 -16.34
N ALA A 11 -8.04 -32.30 -15.08
CA ALA A 11 -6.70 -32.00 -14.61
C ALA A 11 -5.98 -33.31 -14.30
N SER A 12 -5.04 -33.71 -15.15
CA SER A 12 -4.06 -34.75 -14.83
C SER A 12 -2.88 -34.11 -14.11
N ASN A 13 -2.57 -34.64 -12.92
CA ASN A 13 -1.34 -34.39 -12.18
C ASN A 13 -0.17 -35.06 -12.90
N ASP A 14 0.78 -34.27 -13.41
CA ASP A 14 2.10 -34.77 -13.77
C ASP A 14 3.14 -34.13 -12.86
N ILE A 15 3.62 -34.96 -11.94
CA ILE A 15 4.79 -34.73 -11.09
C ILE A 15 6.01 -34.88 -12.00
N LEU A 16 6.77 -33.81 -12.21
CA LEU A 16 8.07 -33.88 -12.88
C LEU A 16 9.18 -33.66 -11.84
N THR A 17 9.69 -34.78 -11.33
CA THR A 17 11.06 -34.88 -10.79
C THR A 17 12.04 -34.52 -11.91
N ASN A 18 12.97 -33.61 -11.63
CA ASN A 18 14.15 -33.43 -12.47
C ASN A 18 15.40 -33.55 -11.60
N ASP A 19 16.10 -34.64 -11.90
CA ASP A 19 17.39 -35.03 -11.39
C ASP A 19 18.46 -33.95 -11.62
N VAL A 20 19.38 -33.92 -10.66
CA VAL A 20 20.57 -33.06 -10.63
C VAL A 20 21.59 -33.55 -11.66
N PRO A 21 22.17 -32.65 -12.46
CA PRO A 21 23.55 -32.79 -12.89
C PRO A 21 24.43 -31.67 -12.31
N SER A 22 25.60 -32.14 -11.87
CA SER A 22 26.73 -31.41 -11.32
C SER A 22 27.26 -30.27 -12.19
N SER A 23 27.86 -29.30 -11.49
CA SER A 23 28.96 -28.39 -11.90
C SER A 23 28.70 -27.32 -12.97
N SER A 24 28.50 -26.07 -12.53
CA SER A 24 29.55 -25.03 -12.50
C SER A 24 28.96 -23.71 -11.97
N ASP A 25 29.59 -23.11 -10.95
CA ASP A 25 29.18 -21.84 -10.35
C ASP A 25 29.29 -20.67 -11.33
N GLU A 26 28.20 -20.33 -12.02
CA GLU A 26 28.04 -19.02 -12.63
C GLU A 26 27.27 -18.11 -11.65
N LYS A 27 28.01 -17.32 -10.88
CA LYS A 27 27.44 -16.17 -10.18
C LYS A 27 26.84 -15.24 -11.23
N LYS A 28 25.52 -15.17 -11.28
CA LYS A 28 24.79 -14.12 -12.01
C LYS A 28 25.19 -12.77 -11.42
N GLU A 29 26.16 -12.13 -12.05
CA GLU A 29 26.61 -10.80 -11.70
C GLU A 29 25.43 -9.83 -11.83
N SER A 30 24.99 -9.25 -10.71
CA SER A 30 23.95 -8.25 -10.73
C SER A 30 24.50 -7.03 -11.48
N THR A 31 23.98 -6.73 -12.66
CA THR A 31 24.38 -5.58 -13.49
C THR A 31 24.07 -4.22 -12.85
N PHE A 32 23.59 -4.19 -11.62
CA PHE A 32 23.44 -2.99 -10.81
C PHE A 32 24.82 -2.55 -10.31
N LYS A 33 25.49 -1.76 -11.12
CA LYS A 33 26.71 -1.04 -10.73
C LYS A 33 26.37 -0.11 -9.57
N VAL A 34 27.04 -0.30 -8.43
CA VAL A 34 26.95 0.63 -7.29
C VAL A 34 27.95 1.75 -7.54
N ASN A 35 27.44 2.98 -7.67
CA ASN A 35 28.29 4.17 -7.79
C ASN A 35 28.64 4.71 -6.39
N CYS A 36 29.91 5.02 -6.17
CA CYS A 36 30.41 5.59 -4.94
C CYS A 36 29.94 7.04 -4.76
N PHE A 37 29.32 7.36 -3.63
CA PHE A 37 28.85 8.72 -3.34
C PHE A 37 29.97 9.76 -3.13
N ASN A 38 31.24 9.34 -3.01
CA ASN A 38 32.38 10.26 -2.84
C ASN A 38 32.99 10.72 -4.17
N CYS A 39 33.09 9.80 -5.14
CA CYS A 39 33.85 10.01 -6.38
C CYS A 39 33.19 9.46 -7.65
N ASP A 40 31.96 8.95 -7.55
CA ASP A 40 31.15 8.41 -8.65
C ASP A 40 31.70 7.16 -9.35
N GLY A 41 32.80 6.59 -8.84
CA GLY A 41 33.39 5.34 -9.33
C GLY A 41 32.57 4.09 -9.02
N GLU A 42 32.89 2.99 -9.70
CA GLU A 42 32.21 1.69 -9.56
C GLU A 42 32.75 0.90 -8.35
N HIS A 43 32.44 1.36 -7.14
CA HIS A 43 32.76 0.69 -5.88
C HIS A 43 31.83 1.12 -4.74
N SER A 44 31.84 0.38 -3.64
CA SER A 44 31.17 0.78 -2.40
C SER A 44 31.88 1.97 -1.77
N PHE A 45 31.13 2.89 -1.17
CA PHE A 45 31.69 4.07 -0.50
C PHE A 45 32.77 3.76 0.56
N GLN A 46 32.71 2.59 1.19
CA GLN A 46 33.69 2.15 2.19
C GLN A 46 35.06 1.82 1.57
N ASP A 47 35.09 1.45 0.29
CA ASP A 47 36.29 1.03 -0.44
C ASP A 47 36.88 2.19 -1.27
N CYS A 48 36.51 3.43 -0.94
CA CYS A 48 36.96 4.59 -1.69
C CYS A 48 38.40 4.97 -1.32
N GLU A 49 39.31 4.92 -2.29
CA GLU A 49 40.72 5.29 -2.12
C GLU A 49 40.95 6.81 -2.01
N LEU A 50 39.95 7.62 -2.37
CA LEU A 50 40.03 9.07 -2.29
C LEU A 50 39.64 9.57 -0.90
N PRO A 51 40.26 10.67 -0.41
CA PRO A 51 39.85 11.31 0.83
C PRO A 51 38.35 11.59 0.86
N LEU A 52 37.73 11.37 2.02
CA LEU A 52 36.30 11.54 2.24
C LEU A 52 35.90 13.01 2.16
N ASP A 53 35.14 13.38 1.13
CA ASP A 53 34.57 14.72 0.97
C ASP A 53 33.08 14.72 1.29
N HIS A 54 32.75 15.20 2.50
CA HIS A 54 31.38 15.23 3.00
C HIS A 54 30.45 16.12 2.16
N GLN A 55 30.96 17.18 1.52
CA GLN A 55 30.14 18.06 0.69
C GLN A 55 29.72 17.38 -0.60
N ARG A 56 30.65 16.70 -1.27
CA ARG A 56 30.36 15.88 -2.46
C ARG A 56 29.39 14.76 -2.16
N ILE A 57 29.60 14.05 -1.05
CA ILE A 57 28.71 12.98 -0.61
C ILE A 57 27.28 13.50 -0.41
N ALA A 58 27.12 14.66 0.24
CA ALA A 58 25.81 15.26 0.43
C ALA A 58 25.15 15.65 -0.91
N ALA A 59 25.90 16.24 -1.84
CA ALA A 59 25.42 16.60 -3.16
C ALA A 59 24.98 15.37 -3.97
N ASN A 60 25.83 14.33 -4.04
CA ASN A 60 25.54 13.11 -4.82
C ASN A 60 24.37 12.33 -4.21
N ARG A 61 24.23 12.31 -2.87
CA ARG A 61 23.02 11.78 -2.22
C ARG A 61 21.78 12.57 -2.65
N ALA A 62 21.83 13.90 -2.61
CA ALA A 62 20.69 14.75 -2.99
C ALA A 62 20.22 14.50 -4.43
N VAL A 63 21.16 14.39 -5.39
CA VAL A 63 20.86 14.05 -6.79
C VAL A 63 20.24 12.66 -6.90
N HIS A 64 20.81 11.66 -6.21
CA HIS A 64 20.30 10.30 -6.24
C HIS A 64 18.90 10.17 -5.61
N PHE A 65 18.61 10.95 -4.56
CA PHE A 65 17.26 11.04 -3.97
C PHE A 65 16.27 11.71 -4.92
N ASN A 66 16.69 12.75 -5.65
CA ASN A 66 15.83 13.42 -6.64
C ASN A 66 15.47 12.48 -7.80
N ASN A 67 16.44 11.70 -8.30
CA ASN A 67 16.19 10.71 -9.36
C ASN A 67 15.26 9.57 -8.89
N LYS A 68 15.33 9.18 -7.61
CA LYS A 68 14.37 8.23 -7.02
C LYS A 68 12.95 8.79 -6.97
N ARG A 69 12.78 10.08 -6.67
CA ARG A 69 11.45 10.75 -6.70
C ARG A 69 10.84 10.70 -8.10
N VAL A 70 11.61 11.03 -9.14
CA VAL A 70 11.17 10.95 -10.54
C VAL A 70 10.76 9.51 -10.93
N THR A 71 11.44 8.50 -10.39
CA THR A 71 11.08 7.08 -10.64
C THR A 71 9.84 6.64 -9.86
N GLN A 72 9.64 7.17 -8.66
CA GLN A 72 8.47 6.90 -7.82
C GLN A 72 7.20 7.59 -8.35
N GLU A 73 7.34 8.75 -9.00
CA GLU A 73 6.25 9.49 -9.63
C GLU A 73 5.52 8.69 -10.73
N ARG A 74 6.17 7.70 -11.37
CA ARG A 74 5.58 6.92 -12.47
C ARG A 74 4.35 6.08 -12.11
N TYR A 75 4.11 5.77 -10.82
CA TYR A 75 2.98 4.94 -10.40
C TYR A 75 1.84 5.70 -9.72
N THR A 76 2.06 6.95 -9.29
CA THR A 76 1.08 7.72 -8.49
C THR A 76 0.83 9.13 -9.01
N SER A 77 1.71 9.68 -9.83
CA SER A 77 1.46 10.94 -10.51
C SER A 77 0.79 10.63 -11.83
N ALA A 78 -0.37 11.22 -12.08
CA ALA A 78 -1.01 11.29 -13.39
C ALA A 78 -0.13 12.12 -14.35
N GLY A 79 1.06 11.65 -14.65
CA GLY A 79 1.95 12.17 -15.66
C GLY A 79 1.43 11.73 -17.02
N GLU A 80 0.98 12.71 -17.81
CA GLU A 80 0.80 12.62 -19.26
C GLU A 80 -0.41 11.86 -19.81
N ILE A 81 -1.55 11.87 -19.11
CA ILE A 81 -2.87 11.68 -19.78
C ILE A 81 -3.66 12.98 -19.65
N GLY A 82 -3.56 13.81 -20.69
CA GLY A 82 -4.48 14.87 -21.08
C GLY A 82 -5.23 15.62 -19.98
N SER A 83 -4.82 16.85 -19.74
CA SER A 83 -5.42 17.89 -18.89
C SER A 83 -6.89 18.26 -19.15
N ASN A 84 -7.67 17.45 -19.89
CA ASN A 84 -9.11 17.65 -20.11
C ASN A 84 -9.99 16.45 -19.71
N SER A 85 -9.40 15.33 -19.27
CA SER A 85 -10.15 14.18 -18.73
C SER A 85 -9.38 13.53 -17.58
N SER A 86 -8.93 14.35 -16.62
CA SER A 86 -8.41 13.85 -15.35
C SER A 86 -9.44 12.87 -14.78
N LEU A 87 -9.16 11.57 -14.88
CA LEU A 87 -9.95 10.54 -14.24
C LEU A 87 -9.94 10.91 -12.76
N LYS A 88 -11.08 11.40 -12.26
CA LYS A 88 -11.26 11.76 -10.85
C LYS A 88 -11.27 10.47 -10.03
N LEU A 89 -10.12 9.82 -9.92
CA LEU A 89 -9.95 8.61 -9.15
C LEU A 89 -10.07 8.99 -7.69
N ARG A 90 -11.15 8.55 -7.06
CA ARG A 90 -11.40 8.71 -5.64
C ARG A 90 -11.11 7.39 -4.95
N PRO A 91 -10.31 7.38 -3.88
CA PRO A 91 -10.14 6.20 -3.06
C PRO A 91 -11.50 5.62 -2.62
N GLY A 92 -11.65 4.30 -2.71
CA GLY A 92 -12.90 3.61 -2.38
C GLY A 92 -13.93 3.54 -3.51
N GLU A 93 -13.75 4.28 -4.61
CA GLU A 93 -14.62 4.20 -5.79
C GLU A 93 -13.95 3.39 -6.91
N ILE A 94 -14.74 2.56 -7.59
CA ILE A 94 -14.29 1.74 -8.72
C ILE A 94 -15.24 2.05 -9.88
N SER A 95 -14.71 2.44 -11.04
CA SER A 95 -15.53 2.68 -12.23
C SER A 95 -16.16 1.38 -12.74
N ASP A 96 -17.32 1.47 -13.40
CA ASP A 96 -17.99 0.30 -13.98
C ASP A 96 -17.10 -0.45 -14.97
N THR A 97 -16.31 0.30 -15.77
CA THR A 97 -15.33 -0.27 -16.71
C THR A 97 -14.26 -1.09 -15.99
N LEU A 98 -13.79 -0.64 -14.82
CA LEU A 98 -12.79 -1.35 -14.04
C LEU A 98 -13.42 -2.56 -13.33
N ARG A 99 -14.67 -2.46 -12.87
CA ARG A 99 -15.39 -3.61 -12.30
C ARG A 99 -15.53 -4.73 -13.31
N GLU A 100 -15.93 -4.40 -14.54
CA GLU A 100 -16.04 -5.36 -15.63
C GLU A 100 -14.70 -6.01 -15.96
N ALA A 101 -13.62 -5.22 -16.07
CA ALA A 101 -12.28 -5.74 -16.32
C ALA A 101 -11.78 -6.69 -15.22
N LEU A 102 -12.20 -6.47 -13.97
CA LEU A 102 -11.88 -7.34 -12.83
C LEU A 102 -12.86 -8.52 -12.65
N GLY A 103 -13.92 -8.61 -13.46
CA GLY A 103 -14.95 -9.64 -13.32
C GLY A 103 -15.80 -9.49 -12.06
N ILE A 104 -15.94 -8.27 -11.53
CA ILE A 104 -16.72 -7.98 -10.32
C ILE A 104 -18.09 -7.43 -10.77
N GLY A 105 -19.20 -8.07 -10.38
CA GLY A 105 -20.55 -7.59 -10.72
C GLY A 105 -20.85 -6.23 -10.10
N ARG A 106 -21.81 -5.45 -10.62
CA ARG A 106 -22.04 -4.04 -10.21
C ARG A 106 -22.31 -3.85 -8.71
N SER A 107 -23.00 -4.81 -8.09
CA SER A 107 -23.37 -4.78 -6.67
C SER A 107 -22.48 -5.68 -5.79
N ASP A 108 -21.53 -6.40 -6.37
CA ASP A 108 -20.73 -7.37 -5.61
C ASP A 108 -19.74 -6.65 -4.70
N ILE A 109 -19.52 -7.17 -3.51
CA ILE A 109 -18.49 -6.65 -2.63
C ILE A 109 -17.13 -7.18 -3.13
N PRO A 110 -16.14 -6.32 -3.43
CA PRO A 110 -14.84 -6.78 -3.89
C PRO A 110 -14.09 -7.61 -2.84
N GLU A 111 -13.27 -8.57 -3.27
CA GLU A 111 -12.53 -9.48 -2.37
C GLU A 111 -11.66 -8.77 -1.33
N TRP A 112 -11.08 -7.61 -1.68
CA TRP A 112 -10.29 -6.86 -0.71
C TRP A 112 -11.11 -6.31 0.44
N ILE A 113 -12.40 -6.00 0.26
CA ILE A 113 -13.29 -5.61 1.35
C ILE A 113 -13.46 -6.77 2.34
N TYR A 114 -13.62 -8.00 1.85
CA TYR A 114 -13.64 -9.18 2.71
C TYR A 114 -12.32 -9.37 3.47
N ARG A 115 -11.19 -9.13 2.82
CA ARG A 115 -9.88 -9.12 3.53
C ARG A 115 -9.81 -8.05 4.61
N MET A 116 -10.36 -6.86 4.39
CA MET A 116 -10.45 -5.80 5.41
C MET A 116 -11.30 -6.28 6.59
N ARG A 117 -12.46 -6.89 6.33
CA ARG A 117 -13.34 -7.45 7.38
C ARG A 117 -12.61 -8.48 8.26
N ARG A 118 -11.87 -9.41 7.65
CA ARG A 118 -11.11 -10.45 8.36
C ARG A 118 -9.98 -9.90 9.22
N ARG A 119 -9.47 -8.70 8.91
CA ARG A 119 -8.49 -7.97 9.73
C ARG A 119 -9.14 -7.12 10.83
N GLY A 120 -10.46 -6.97 10.82
CA GLY A 120 -11.20 -6.12 11.76
C GLY A 120 -11.26 -4.65 11.34
N PHE A 121 -12.03 -3.86 12.09
CA PHE A 121 -12.35 -2.46 11.74
C PHE A 121 -11.17 -1.50 11.74
N ILE A 122 -10.18 -1.76 12.60
CA ILE A 122 -8.96 -0.96 12.73
C ILE A 122 -7.91 -1.41 11.71
N ASP A 123 -7.39 -2.63 11.88
CA ASP A 123 -6.27 -3.13 11.08
C ASP A 123 -6.66 -3.45 9.63
N GLY A 124 -7.96 -3.58 9.37
CA GLY A 124 -8.49 -3.72 8.01
C GLY A 124 -8.58 -2.41 7.26
N TYR A 125 -8.64 -1.25 7.95
CA TYR A 125 -8.73 0.03 7.26
C TYR A 125 -7.35 0.50 6.78
N PRO A 126 -7.22 1.05 5.56
CA PRO A 126 -5.90 1.37 5.04
C PRO A 126 -5.22 2.47 5.88
N PRO A 127 -4.00 2.22 6.39
CA PRO A 127 -3.38 3.08 7.41
C PRO A 127 -2.98 4.46 6.89
N GLY A 128 -2.72 4.61 5.58
CA GLY A 128 -2.37 5.90 4.97
C GLY A 128 -3.44 6.97 5.21
N TYR A 129 -4.72 6.59 5.16
CA TYR A 129 -5.84 7.51 5.38
C TYR A 129 -6.13 7.79 6.87
N LEU A 130 -5.55 6.99 7.78
CA LEU A 130 -5.55 7.29 9.21
C LEU A 130 -4.47 8.31 9.56
N ALA A 131 -3.32 8.25 8.87
CA ALA A 131 -2.18 9.15 9.08
C ALA A 131 -2.44 10.57 8.57
N GLU A 132 -3.14 10.72 7.45
CA GLU A 132 -3.52 12.04 6.89
C GLU A 132 -4.58 12.78 7.74
N GLY A 133 -5.27 12.08 8.65
CA GLY A 133 -6.11 12.69 9.69
C GLY A 133 -5.29 13.33 10.81
N GLN A 134 -4.00 13.03 10.91
CA GLN A 134 -3.08 13.56 11.93
C GLN A 134 -2.44 14.90 11.51
N THR A 135 -2.90 15.50 10.40
CA THR A 135 -2.34 16.73 9.84
C THR A 135 -2.73 17.97 10.65
N SER A 136 -2.20 18.10 11.85
CA SER A 136 -1.61 19.34 12.33
C SER A 136 -0.88 19.06 13.64
N LYS A 137 0.37 19.53 13.70
CA LYS A 137 1.01 19.87 14.97
C LYS A 137 -0.04 20.55 15.85
N LEU A 138 -0.26 20.00 17.05
CA LEU A 138 -1.14 20.48 18.13
C LEU A 138 -2.42 19.64 18.34
N ARG A 139 -2.33 18.72 19.32
CA ARG A 139 -3.41 18.40 20.28
C ARG A 139 -4.83 18.27 19.73
N SER A 140 -5.07 17.54 18.64
CA SER A 140 -6.45 17.20 18.30
C SER A 140 -6.60 15.69 18.21
N SER A 141 -7.29 15.14 19.20
CA SER A 141 -7.87 13.80 19.21
C SER A 141 -8.97 13.63 18.16
N THR A 142 -9.11 14.55 17.20
CA THR A 142 -10.21 14.59 16.24
C THR A 142 -9.69 14.18 14.87
N LEU A 143 -10.07 12.98 14.44
CA LEU A 143 -9.89 12.55 13.05
C LEU A 143 -10.71 13.46 12.14
N ALA A 144 -10.11 13.91 11.04
CA ALA A 144 -10.82 14.62 9.99
C ALA A 144 -11.84 13.65 9.35
N VAL A 145 -13.09 13.71 9.81
CA VAL A 145 -14.17 12.77 9.43
C VAL A 145 -14.41 12.77 7.93
N ASP A 146 -14.23 13.93 7.31
CA ASP A 146 -14.32 14.18 5.86
C ASP A 146 -13.24 13.44 5.05
N LYS A 147 -12.12 13.07 5.68
CA LYS A 147 -11.03 12.32 5.04
C LYS A 147 -11.19 10.80 5.17
N ILE A 148 -12.14 10.33 5.97
CA ILE A 148 -12.36 8.90 6.15
C ILE A 148 -13.15 8.35 4.96
N ILE A 149 -12.56 7.38 4.27
CA ILE A 149 -13.12 6.77 3.08
C ILE A 149 -14.22 5.79 3.47
N ALA A 150 -15.38 5.94 2.85
CA ALA A 150 -16.47 5.01 2.96
C ALA A 150 -16.26 3.85 1.97
N TYR A 151 -16.15 2.64 2.52
CA TYR A 151 -16.11 1.38 1.79
C TYR A 151 -17.45 0.66 1.99
N PRO A 152 -18.29 0.56 0.94
CA PRO A 152 -19.54 -0.17 0.98
C PRO A 152 -19.31 -1.62 1.43
N GLY A 153 -20.03 -2.04 2.47
CA GLY A 153 -19.87 -3.37 3.07
C GLY A 153 -18.79 -3.47 4.15
N PHE A 154 -17.97 -2.45 4.41
CA PHE A 154 -16.99 -2.51 5.51
C PHE A 154 -17.35 -1.57 6.65
N ASN A 155 -17.34 -0.26 6.37
CA ASN A 155 -17.69 0.81 7.30
C ASN A 155 -18.92 1.60 6.83
N TYR A 156 -19.45 1.30 5.64
CA TYR A 156 -20.64 1.92 5.09
C TYR A 156 -21.67 0.86 4.69
N TYR A 157 -22.85 0.90 5.31
CA TYR A 157 -23.92 -0.05 5.01
C TYR A 157 -24.63 0.32 3.71
N ASN A 158 -24.80 -0.65 2.82
CA ASN A 158 -25.62 -0.53 1.63
C ASN A 158 -26.38 -1.84 1.39
N ARG A 159 -27.72 -1.76 1.43
CA ARG A 159 -28.62 -2.92 1.30
C ARG A 159 -28.62 -3.56 -0.09
N ASN A 160 -28.14 -2.85 -1.11
CA ASN A 160 -28.15 -3.31 -2.49
C ASN A 160 -26.88 -4.10 -2.86
N LEU A 161 -25.97 -4.29 -1.90
CA LEU A 161 -24.76 -5.07 -2.11
C LEU A 161 -25.05 -6.56 -2.07
N ASN A 162 -24.42 -7.29 -2.98
CA ASN A 162 -24.38 -8.75 -2.92
C ASN A 162 -23.29 -9.14 -1.94
N ASP A 163 -23.69 -9.43 -0.71
CA ASP A 163 -22.79 -9.84 0.35
C ASP A 163 -22.81 -11.36 0.55
N CYS A 164 -21.67 -12.00 0.34
CA CYS A 164 -21.47 -13.43 0.57
C CYS A 164 -21.12 -13.79 2.01
N GLU A 165 -20.79 -12.80 2.87
CA GLU A 165 -20.45 -13.03 4.27
C GLU A 165 -21.54 -12.44 5.20
N CYS A 166 -21.76 -13.05 6.36
CA CYS A 166 -22.60 -12.46 7.40
C CYS A 166 -21.76 -11.49 8.26
N PHE A 167 -21.46 -10.32 7.71
CA PHE A 167 -20.68 -9.28 8.39
C PHE A 167 -21.57 -8.11 8.82
N ARG A 168 -21.58 -7.82 10.12
CA ARG A 168 -22.33 -6.67 10.65
C ARG A 168 -21.57 -5.37 10.40
N VAL A 169 -21.98 -4.64 9.38
CA VAL A 169 -21.46 -3.30 9.09
C VAL A 169 -21.96 -2.32 10.17
N PRO A 170 -21.07 -1.64 10.91
CA PRO A 170 -21.47 -0.64 11.88
C PRO A 170 -22.07 0.58 11.17
N ARG A 171 -22.80 1.42 11.91
CA ARG A 171 -23.16 2.73 11.38
C ARG A 171 -21.87 3.52 11.15
N PHE A 172 -21.81 4.30 10.08
CA PHE A 172 -20.60 5.07 9.76
C PHE A 172 -20.17 5.95 10.95
N THR A 173 -21.11 6.61 11.62
CA THR A 173 -20.84 7.41 12.83
C THR A 173 -20.23 6.60 13.99
N GLU A 174 -20.70 5.36 14.22
CA GLU A 174 -20.13 4.47 15.25
C GLU A 174 -18.72 4.03 14.88
N TYR A 175 -18.47 3.76 13.60
CA TYR A 175 -17.15 3.43 13.08
C TYR A 175 -16.14 4.58 13.28
N ILE A 176 -16.53 5.82 12.98
CA ILE A 176 -15.69 7.00 13.20
C ILE A 176 -15.35 7.16 14.68
N LYS A 177 -16.35 7.01 15.56
CA LYS A 177 -16.15 7.08 17.02
C LYS A 177 -15.13 6.04 17.48
N TYR A 178 -15.27 4.81 17.00
CA TYR A 178 -14.36 3.72 17.33
C TYR A 178 -12.91 3.97 16.85
N LEU A 179 -12.74 4.47 15.62
CA LEU A 179 -11.43 4.88 15.11
C LEU A 179 -10.81 6.01 15.96
N GLN A 180 -11.63 6.99 16.35
CA GLN A 180 -11.17 8.12 17.14
C GLN A 180 -10.70 7.69 18.53
N GLU A 181 -11.43 6.78 19.18
CA GLU A 181 -11.04 6.18 20.46
C GLU A 181 -9.73 5.39 20.33
N TYR A 182 -9.59 4.56 19.29
CA TYR A 182 -8.37 3.78 19.03
C TYR A 182 -7.14 4.67 18.83
N VAL A 183 -7.27 5.70 17.98
CA VAL A 183 -6.19 6.65 17.72
C VAL A 183 -5.84 7.43 18.98
N GLY A 184 -6.85 7.88 19.74
CA GLY A 184 -6.65 8.52 21.04
C GLY A 184 -5.89 7.63 22.03
N ALA A 185 -6.22 6.34 22.11
CA ALA A 185 -5.54 5.38 22.97
C ALA A 185 -4.06 5.19 22.58
N ILE A 186 -3.75 5.06 21.28
CA ILE A 186 -2.36 4.98 20.80
C ILE A 186 -1.57 6.23 21.22
N TYR A 187 -2.15 7.42 21.02
CA TYR A 187 -1.47 8.66 21.42
C TYR A 187 -1.21 8.70 22.93
N MET A 188 -2.16 8.29 23.76
CA MET A 188 -1.96 8.24 25.21
C MET A 188 -0.85 7.26 25.62
N VAL A 189 -0.80 6.07 25.01
CA VAL A 189 0.26 5.08 25.23
C VAL A 189 1.63 5.62 24.82
N ASN A 190 1.72 6.25 23.65
CA ASN A 190 2.97 6.82 23.14
C ASN A 190 3.48 7.98 24.02
N ILE A 191 2.59 8.84 24.52
CA ILE A 191 2.95 9.90 25.48
C ILE A 191 3.48 9.30 26.79
N PHE A 192 2.82 8.27 27.31
CA PHE A 192 3.22 7.62 28.55
C PHE A 192 4.59 6.94 28.41
N LEU A 193 4.82 6.21 27.32
CA LEU A 193 6.12 5.60 27.01
C LEU A 193 7.22 6.65 26.88
N HIS A 194 6.97 7.75 26.15
CA HIS A 194 7.95 8.81 25.98
C HIS A 194 8.27 9.53 27.31
N SER A 195 7.27 9.72 28.18
CA SER A 195 7.45 10.32 29.51
C SER A 195 8.21 9.40 30.47
N CYS A 196 8.03 8.08 30.37
CA CYS A 196 8.79 7.09 31.16
C CYS A 196 10.26 6.99 30.73
N VAL A 197 10.57 7.19 29.45
CA VAL A 197 11.96 7.23 28.96
C VAL A 197 12.70 8.47 29.47
N PHE A 198 12.03 9.62 29.54
CA PHE A 198 12.66 10.87 29.98
C PHE A 198 12.89 10.96 31.51
N LYS A 199 12.18 10.16 32.32
CA LYS A 199 12.35 10.09 33.78
C LYS A 199 13.48 9.17 34.27
N ARG A 200 14.20 8.49 33.37
CA ARG A 200 15.30 7.56 33.71
C ARG A 200 16.71 8.10 33.45
N ASN A 201 16.85 9.40 33.12
CA ASN A 201 18.15 10.06 32.98
C ASN A 201 18.32 11.16 34.02
#